data_AF-A0A6L4Z157-F1
#
_entry.id   AF-A0A6L4Z157-F1
#
_cell.length_a   1.000
_cell.length_b   1.000
_cell.length_c   1.000
_cell.angle_alpha   90.00
_cell.angle_beta   90.00
_cell.angle_gamma   90.00
#
_symmetry.space_group_name_H-M   'P 1'
#
loop_
_entity.id
_entity.type
_entity.pdbx_description
1 polymer ?
#
loop_
_entity_poly.entity_id
_entity_poly.type
_entity_poly.pdbx_seq_one_letter_code
_entity_poly.pdbx_strand_id
1 'polypeptide(L)'
;MVKILFYFLLIFFVLLSTINCQSDPKPIVDNALTRYEGEQKPQISELLAKGSLTIKSISALSESVEKALPFGEVVAIHIKNETKQPQIFRIDCGAVLRSLNARYQDLVVTRSTQVEIVAYGEWTGNLEVFSLQMRSHYPYKPAQYQLGNLAHGDLRRLVECFCFRHPEINSQVDLTPMQYAIWRVVDNITLKQLLTYSLGRGNPSLTEQEQLEKQAQEQGRFADQILSDCQIT
;
A
#
# COMPACT_ATOMS: atom_id res chain seq x y z
N MET A 1 -7.19 42.56 56.04
CA MET A 1 -7.28 42.28 54.58
C MET A 1 -6.34 41.13 54.21
N VAL A 2 -6.70 39.90 54.60
CA VAL A 2 -5.89 38.67 54.40
C VAL A 2 -6.84 37.52 54.08
N LYS A 3 -7.67 37.66 53.04
CA LYS A 3 -8.65 36.62 52.64
C LYS A 3 -8.74 36.38 51.13
N ILE A 4 -8.00 37.12 50.31
CA ILE A 4 -8.07 37.00 48.83
C ILE A 4 -6.93 36.14 48.26
N LEU A 5 -5.89 35.84 49.04
CA LEU A 5 -4.72 35.10 48.54
C LEU A 5 -4.84 33.57 48.59
N PHE A 6 -5.92 33.01 49.15
CA PHE A 6 -6.07 31.55 49.32
C PHE A 6 -6.92 30.88 48.21
N TYR A 7 -7.63 31.66 47.39
CA TYR A 7 -8.49 31.12 46.33
C TYR A 7 -7.80 30.91 44.98
N PHE A 8 -6.61 31.48 44.77
CA PHE A 8 -5.89 31.32 43.50
C PHE A 8 -4.99 30.08 43.44
N LEU A 9 -4.67 29.44 44.57
CA LEU A 9 -3.80 28.25 44.58
C LEU A 9 -4.55 26.92 44.38
N LEU A 10 -5.89 26.92 44.51
CA LEU A 10 -6.72 25.71 44.42
C LEU A 10 -7.28 25.44 43.01
N ILE A 11 -7.15 26.40 42.08
CA ILE A 11 -7.58 26.23 40.68
C ILE A 11 -6.46 25.62 39.81
N PHE A 12 -5.21 25.59 40.28
CA PHE A 12 -4.09 25.04 39.51
C PHE A 12 -3.90 23.51 39.67
N PHE A 13 -4.65 22.85 40.56
CA PHE A 13 -4.42 21.44 40.92
C PHE A 13 -5.40 20.43 40.33
N VAL A 14 -6.39 20.85 39.53
CA VAL A 14 -7.41 19.96 38.94
C VAL A 14 -7.24 19.75 37.43
N LEU A 15 -6.18 20.30 36.82
CA LEU A 15 -5.82 20.07 35.41
C LEU A 15 -4.68 19.05 35.23
N LEU A 16 -4.46 18.16 36.20
CA LEU A 16 -3.88 16.83 35.95
C LEU A 16 -5.02 15.84 35.64
N SER A 17 -5.78 16.14 34.60
CA SER A 17 -6.63 15.14 33.96
C SER A 17 -5.71 14.15 33.28
N THR A 18 -5.46 13.04 33.97
CA THR A 18 -5.24 11.70 33.42
C THR A 18 -5.24 11.70 31.88
N ILE A 19 -4.04 11.75 31.29
CA ILE A 19 -3.83 11.23 29.94
C ILE A 19 -4.08 9.73 30.07
N ASN A 20 -5.36 9.35 30.03
CA ASN A 20 -5.73 8.00 29.66
C ASN A 20 -5.21 7.87 28.23
N CYS A 21 -4.04 7.24 28.09
CA CYS A 21 -3.68 6.51 26.89
C CYS A 21 -4.80 5.49 26.69
N GLN A 22 -5.88 5.95 26.06
CA GLN A 22 -6.93 5.12 25.55
C GLN A 22 -6.24 4.28 24.49
N SER A 23 -5.86 3.07 24.89
CA SER A 23 -5.32 2.07 23.99
C SER A 23 -6.31 2.00 22.85
N ASP A 24 -5.89 2.43 21.66
CA ASP A 24 -6.72 2.39 20.47
C ASP A 24 -7.38 1.00 20.42
N PRO A 25 -8.72 0.92 20.33
CA PRO A 25 -9.39 -0.35 20.27
C PRO A 25 -8.74 -1.15 19.14
N LYS A 26 -8.21 -2.32 19.50
CA LYS A 26 -7.59 -3.25 18.58
C LYS A 26 -8.58 -3.41 17.41
N PRO A 27 -8.23 -3.01 16.18
CA PRO A 27 -9.17 -3.01 15.08
C PRO A 27 -9.75 -4.41 14.99
N ILE A 28 -11.07 -4.50 15.16
CA ILE A 28 -11.80 -5.74 14.89
C ILE A 28 -11.58 -5.96 13.40
N VAL A 29 -10.76 -6.97 13.09
CA VAL A 29 -10.52 -7.41 11.73
C VAL A 29 -11.84 -8.00 11.27
N ASP A 30 -12.66 -7.18 10.62
CA ASP A 30 -13.76 -7.70 9.84
C ASP A 30 -13.12 -8.51 8.71
N ASN A 31 -13.33 -9.83 8.72
CA ASN A 31 -12.78 -10.73 7.70
C ASN A 31 -13.45 -10.54 6.34
N ALA A 32 -14.35 -9.55 6.20
CA ALA A 32 -14.91 -9.14 4.94
C ALA A 32 -13.80 -8.83 3.91
N LEU A 33 -14.01 -9.27 2.67
CA LEU A 33 -13.13 -8.94 1.54
C LEU A 33 -13.14 -7.43 1.30
N THR A 34 -12.01 -6.87 0.87
CA THR A 34 -12.04 -5.50 0.34
C THR A 34 -12.74 -5.48 -1.02
N ARG A 35 -13.06 -4.28 -1.52
CA ARG A 35 -13.61 -4.13 -2.88
C ARG A 35 -12.69 -4.63 -4.00
N TYR A 36 -11.42 -4.94 -3.69
CA TYR A 36 -10.42 -5.42 -4.65
C TYR A 36 -10.14 -6.91 -4.54
N GLU A 37 -10.51 -7.54 -3.43
CA GLU A 37 -10.20 -8.94 -3.21
C GLU A 37 -11.28 -9.84 -3.80
N GLY A 38 -10.84 -10.90 -4.48
CA GLY A 38 -11.69 -11.99 -4.93
C GLY A 38 -11.80 -13.09 -3.87
N GLU A 39 -12.71 -14.04 -4.11
CA GLU A 39 -12.88 -15.22 -3.24
C GLU A 39 -11.72 -16.22 -3.31
N GLN A 40 -10.91 -16.13 -4.38
CA GLN A 40 -9.75 -17.01 -4.56
C GLN A 40 -8.69 -16.68 -3.50
N LYS A 41 -8.25 -17.70 -2.77
CA LYS A 41 -7.16 -17.54 -1.79
C LYS A 41 -5.79 -17.62 -2.48
N PRO A 42 -4.80 -16.81 -2.07
CA PRO A 42 -3.44 -16.93 -2.59
C PRO A 42 -2.84 -18.30 -2.23
N GLN A 43 -1.90 -18.80 -3.04
CA GLN A 43 -1.28 -20.11 -2.86
C GLN A 43 -0.69 -20.29 -1.44
N ILE A 44 -0.10 -19.22 -0.90
CA ILE A 44 0.50 -19.23 0.44
C ILE A 44 -0.54 -19.42 1.57
N SER A 45 -1.83 -19.14 1.34
CA SER A 45 -2.86 -19.22 2.39
C SER A 45 -2.97 -20.59 3.04
N GLU A 46 -2.75 -21.68 2.28
CA GLU A 46 -2.80 -23.02 2.86
C GLU A 46 -1.62 -23.26 3.82
N LEU A 47 -0.43 -22.77 3.48
CA LEU A 47 0.76 -22.85 4.33
C LEU A 47 0.60 -22.02 5.60
N LEU A 48 -0.05 -20.84 5.50
CA LEU A 48 -0.37 -20.01 6.66
C LEU A 48 -1.42 -20.67 7.56
N ALA A 49 -2.49 -21.23 6.97
CA ALA A 49 -3.58 -21.86 7.71
C ALA A 49 -3.12 -23.12 8.46
N LYS A 50 -2.18 -23.88 7.90
CA LYS A 50 -1.53 -25.02 8.56
C LYS A 50 -0.50 -24.62 9.61
N GLY A 51 -0.15 -23.33 9.69
CA GLY A 51 0.93 -22.84 10.54
C GLY A 51 2.32 -23.24 10.05
N SER A 52 2.46 -23.73 8.81
CA SER A 52 3.75 -24.08 8.21
C SER A 52 4.61 -22.85 7.94
N LEU A 53 3.96 -21.74 7.62
CA LEU A 53 4.58 -20.42 7.48
C LEU A 53 3.89 -19.42 8.40
N THR A 54 4.65 -18.45 8.89
CA THR A 54 4.13 -17.27 9.59
C THR A 54 4.63 -16.01 8.91
N ILE A 55 3.74 -15.09 8.55
CA ILE A 55 4.12 -13.73 8.15
C ILE A 55 4.31 -12.91 9.43
N LYS A 56 5.54 -12.46 9.68
CA LYS A 56 5.88 -11.63 10.85
C LYS A 56 5.49 -10.18 10.64
N SER A 57 5.76 -9.65 9.45
CA SER A 57 5.43 -8.27 9.09
C SER A 57 5.36 -8.08 7.58
N ILE A 58 4.60 -7.07 7.16
CA ILE A 58 4.59 -6.52 5.81
C ILE A 58 4.66 -5.01 5.98
N SER A 59 5.82 -4.40 5.79
CA SER A 59 6.06 -2.99 6.14
C SER A 59 6.67 -2.23 4.99
N ALA A 60 6.34 -0.96 4.85
CA ALA A 60 7.03 -0.15 3.86
C ALA A 60 8.50 0.10 4.22
N LEU A 61 9.32 0.28 3.20
CA LEU A 61 10.76 0.53 3.30
C LEU A 61 11.10 2.00 3.53
N SER A 62 10.19 2.93 3.21
CA SER A 62 10.48 4.37 3.32
C SER A 62 10.44 4.86 4.76
N GLU A 63 11.51 5.56 5.18
CA GLU A 63 11.63 6.18 6.50
C GLU A 63 10.88 7.54 6.62
N SER A 64 10.39 8.09 5.50
CA SER A 64 9.77 9.42 5.46
C SER A 64 8.65 9.53 4.41
N VAL A 65 7.66 10.37 4.69
CA VAL A 65 6.49 10.61 3.81
C VAL A 65 6.94 11.22 2.47
N GLU A 66 7.95 12.07 2.50
CA GLU A 66 8.46 12.82 1.35
C GLU A 66 9.19 11.92 0.33
N LYS A 67 9.64 10.73 0.77
CA LYS A 67 10.32 9.73 -0.08
C LYS A 67 9.43 8.53 -0.43
N ALA A 68 8.23 8.48 0.13
CA ALA A 68 7.31 7.38 -0.14
C ALA A 68 6.69 7.55 -1.52
N LEU A 69 7.16 6.76 -2.49
CA LEU A 69 6.50 6.64 -3.79
C LEU A 69 5.29 5.71 -3.66
N PRO A 70 4.18 6.00 -4.35
CA PRO A 70 3.00 5.12 -4.34
C PRO A 70 3.23 3.78 -5.05
N PHE A 71 4.43 3.54 -5.59
CA PHE A 71 4.80 2.37 -6.35
C PHE A 71 6.27 1.97 -6.21
N GLY A 72 6.60 0.75 -6.64
CA GLY A 72 7.96 0.21 -6.73
C GLY A 72 8.26 -0.86 -5.68
N GLU A 73 9.54 -1.22 -5.52
CA GLU A 73 10.01 -2.11 -4.44
C GLU A 73 10.02 -1.37 -3.10
N VAL A 74 8.85 -1.13 -2.54
CA VAL A 74 8.68 -0.25 -1.38
C VAL A 74 8.04 -0.96 -0.19
N VAL A 75 7.76 -2.26 -0.28
CA VAL A 75 7.23 -3.08 0.83
C VAL A 75 8.14 -4.27 1.09
N ALA A 76 8.61 -4.41 2.32
CA ALA A 76 9.27 -5.62 2.80
C ALA A 76 8.26 -6.57 3.43
N ILE A 77 8.38 -7.86 3.10
CA ILE A 77 7.65 -8.95 3.75
C ILE A 77 8.65 -9.83 4.49
N HIS A 78 8.32 -10.20 5.74
CA HIS A 78 9.13 -11.09 6.58
C HIS A 78 8.34 -12.36 6.88
N ILE A 79 8.87 -13.51 6.46
CA ILE A 79 8.23 -14.82 6.56
C ILE A 79 9.14 -15.76 7.35
N LYS A 80 8.56 -16.55 8.23
CA LYS A 80 9.23 -17.62 8.97
C LYS A 80 8.65 -18.97 8.59
N ASN A 81 9.52 -19.94 8.32
CA ASN A 81 9.16 -21.35 8.23
C ASN A 81 9.09 -21.93 9.66
N GLU A 82 7.98 -22.55 10.02
CA GLU A 82 7.78 -23.15 11.34
C GLU A 82 7.95 -24.68 11.32
N THR A 83 8.36 -25.25 10.20
CA THR A 83 8.47 -26.70 9.99
C THR A 83 9.92 -27.19 9.98
N LYS A 84 10.09 -28.51 10.13
CA LYS A 84 11.38 -29.22 10.05
C LYS A 84 11.86 -29.47 8.62
N GLN A 85 11.08 -29.07 7.62
CA GLN A 85 11.37 -29.30 6.21
C GLN A 85 11.45 -27.96 5.48
N PRO A 86 12.21 -27.85 4.37
CA PRO A 86 12.14 -26.68 3.52
C PRO A 86 10.71 -26.43 3.03
N GLN A 87 10.31 -25.17 2.94
CA GLN A 87 9.02 -24.75 2.41
C GLN A 87 9.26 -23.84 1.21
N ILE A 88 8.65 -24.19 0.07
CA ILE A 88 8.61 -23.32 -1.09
C ILE A 88 7.28 -22.58 -1.06
N PHE A 89 7.33 -21.26 -1.19
CA PHE A 89 6.14 -20.46 -1.40
C PHE A 89 6.36 -19.47 -2.53
N ARG A 90 5.23 -18.96 -3.03
CA ARG A 90 5.19 -17.99 -4.11
C ARG A 90 4.14 -16.93 -3.79
N ILE A 91 4.49 -15.68 -4.07
CA ILE A 91 3.57 -14.55 -4.11
C ILE A 91 3.42 -14.22 -5.57
N ASP A 92 2.22 -14.38 -6.10
CA ASP A 92 1.93 -14.11 -7.50
C ASP A 92 1.76 -12.61 -7.75
N CYS A 93 2.11 -12.19 -8.96
CA CYS A 93 1.55 -10.95 -9.50
C CYS A 93 0.02 -10.98 -9.42
N GLY A 94 -0.58 -9.85 -9.03
CA GLY A 94 -2.01 -9.76 -8.76
C GLY A 94 -2.39 -10.24 -7.36
N ALA A 95 -1.43 -10.59 -6.49
CA ALA A 95 -1.72 -10.69 -5.06
C ALA A 95 -2.07 -9.29 -4.51
N VAL A 96 -3.05 -9.24 -3.61
CA VAL A 96 -3.46 -8.00 -2.92
C VAL A 96 -2.86 -8.01 -1.52
N LEU A 97 -2.27 -6.88 -1.13
CA LEU A 97 -1.91 -6.58 0.24
C LEU A 97 -3.02 -5.69 0.82
N ARG A 98 -3.93 -6.31 1.56
CA ARG A 98 -5.01 -5.61 2.26
C ARG A 98 -4.51 -5.02 3.56
N SER A 99 -4.67 -3.72 3.76
CA SER A 99 -4.29 -3.12 5.04
C SER A 99 -5.27 -3.52 6.14
N LEU A 100 -4.72 -3.85 7.32
CA LEU A 100 -5.53 -4.04 8.53
C LEU A 100 -5.98 -2.72 9.17
N ASN A 101 -5.50 -1.60 8.65
CA ASN A 101 -5.91 -0.27 9.11
C ASN A 101 -6.43 0.52 7.90
N ALA A 102 -7.71 0.84 7.93
CA ALA A 102 -8.41 1.55 6.86
C ALA A 102 -7.83 2.93 6.50
N ARG A 103 -6.91 3.48 7.31
CA ARG A 103 -6.17 4.70 6.97
C ARG A 103 -5.14 4.47 5.87
N TYR A 104 -4.62 3.25 5.74
CA TYR A 104 -3.60 2.92 4.75
C TYR A 104 -4.19 2.37 3.46
N GLN A 105 -3.47 2.59 2.37
CA GLN A 105 -3.80 2.06 1.06
C GLN A 105 -3.64 0.54 1.03
N ASP A 106 -4.60 -0.13 0.37
CA ASP A 106 -4.40 -1.47 -0.15
C ASP A 106 -3.43 -1.40 -1.34
N LEU A 107 -2.64 -2.46 -1.51
CA LEU A 107 -1.60 -2.53 -2.54
C LEU A 107 -1.81 -3.76 -3.39
N VAL A 108 -1.30 -3.73 -4.62
CA VAL A 108 -1.27 -4.89 -5.51
C VAL A 108 0.17 -5.22 -5.88
N VAL A 109 0.54 -6.50 -5.79
CA VAL A 109 1.86 -7.01 -6.17
C VAL A 109 1.96 -7.07 -7.69
N THR A 110 3.03 -6.52 -8.23
CA THR A 110 3.26 -6.41 -9.68
C THR A 110 4.39 -7.29 -10.19
N ARG A 111 5.05 -7.98 -9.28
CA ARG A 111 6.09 -8.93 -9.62
C ARG A 111 5.97 -10.18 -8.77
N SER A 112 5.90 -11.32 -9.45
CA SER A 112 5.88 -12.61 -8.76
C SER A 112 7.21 -12.85 -8.06
N THR A 113 7.17 -13.37 -6.84
CA THR A 113 8.37 -13.76 -6.08
C THR A 113 8.19 -15.19 -5.59
N GLN A 114 9.18 -16.04 -5.83
CA GLN A 114 9.20 -17.43 -5.36
C GLN A 114 10.46 -17.68 -4.56
N VAL A 115 10.31 -18.28 -3.38
CA VAL A 115 11.40 -18.49 -2.44
C VAL A 115 11.26 -19.83 -1.76
N GLU A 116 12.40 -20.48 -1.55
CA GLU A 116 12.53 -21.62 -0.66
C GLU A 116 13.10 -21.16 0.68
N ILE A 117 12.38 -21.40 1.77
CA ILE A 117 12.84 -21.14 3.13
C ILE A 117 13.23 -22.48 3.76
N VAL A 118 14.48 -22.61 4.16
CA VAL A 118 14.98 -23.80 4.88
C VAL A 118 14.20 -24.06 6.17
N ALA A 119 14.32 -25.28 6.71
CA ALA A 119 13.68 -25.67 7.96
C ALA A 119 13.96 -24.66 9.09
N TYR A 120 12.91 -24.18 9.77
CA TYR A 120 12.96 -23.13 10.80
C TYR A 120 13.61 -21.80 10.39
N GLY A 121 13.89 -21.62 9.10
CA GLY A 121 14.51 -20.41 8.57
C GLY A 121 13.55 -19.23 8.48
N GLU A 122 14.13 -18.07 8.22
CA GLU A 122 13.39 -16.84 7.95
C GLU A 122 13.83 -16.28 6.59
N TRP A 123 12.92 -15.56 5.96
CA TRP A 123 13.18 -14.83 4.73
C TRP A 123 12.56 -13.44 4.81
N THR A 124 13.33 -12.46 4.37
CA THR A 124 12.87 -11.09 4.14
C THR A 124 13.13 -10.74 2.69
N GLY A 125 12.10 -10.23 2.02
CA GLY A 125 12.26 -9.72 0.67
C GLY A 125 11.36 -8.54 0.38
N ASN A 126 11.72 -7.83 -0.69
CA ASN A 126 10.99 -6.67 -1.15
C ASN A 126 9.95 -7.10 -2.18
N LEU A 127 8.78 -6.49 -2.11
CA LEU A 127 7.71 -6.65 -3.07
C LEU A 127 7.60 -5.37 -3.88
N GLU A 128 7.59 -5.52 -5.20
CA GLU A 128 7.16 -4.47 -6.10
C GLU A 128 5.65 -4.39 -6.07
N VAL A 129 5.13 -3.20 -5.76
CA VAL A 129 3.71 -2.98 -5.58
C VAL A 129 3.26 -1.67 -6.25
N PHE A 130 1.96 -1.61 -6.58
CA PHE A 130 1.25 -0.36 -6.83
C PHE A 130 0.21 -0.10 -5.76
N SER A 131 -0.07 1.16 -5.50
CA SER A 131 -1.20 1.60 -4.70
C SER A 131 -2.52 1.39 -5.44
N LEU A 132 -3.52 0.82 -4.76
CA LEU A 132 -4.87 0.71 -5.28
C LEU A 132 -5.75 1.93 -4.95
N GLN A 133 -5.29 2.88 -4.16
CA GLN A 133 -6.12 3.99 -3.67
C GLN A 133 -5.32 5.29 -3.69
N MET A 134 -5.77 6.29 -4.44
CA MET A 134 -5.04 7.58 -4.48
C MET A 134 -5.21 8.38 -3.18
N ARG A 135 -6.36 8.25 -2.50
CA ARG A 135 -6.76 9.17 -1.41
C ARG A 135 -6.40 8.70 0.00
N SER A 136 -6.15 7.40 0.19
CA SER A 136 -5.74 6.88 1.50
C SER A 136 -4.26 7.17 1.74
N HIS A 137 -3.76 6.97 2.97
CA HIS A 137 -2.35 7.25 3.25
C HIS A 137 -1.50 6.10 2.73
N TYR A 138 -0.43 6.43 2.02
CA TYR A 138 0.59 5.43 1.73
C TYR A 138 1.18 4.91 3.06
N PRO A 139 1.43 3.60 3.24
CA PRO A 139 2.07 3.11 4.45
C PRO A 139 3.51 3.63 4.52
N TYR A 140 3.80 4.66 5.30
CA TYR A 140 5.19 5.12 5.56
C TYR A 140 5.70 4.68 6.94
N LYS A 141 4.91 3.87 7.65
CA LYS A 141 5.26 3.20 8.90
C LYS A 141 5.00 1.71 8.72
N PRO A 142 5.58 0.84 9.57
CA PRO A 142 5.17 -0.56 9.63
C PRO A 142 3.65 -0.64 9.80
N ALA A 143 2.98 -1.05 8.75
CA ALA A 143 1.56 -1.38 8.76
C ALA A 143 1.45 -2.91 8.80
N GLN A 144 0.27 -3.41 9.11
CA GLN A 144 0.00 -4.84 9.00
C GLN A 144 -0.87 -5.05 7.79
N TYR A 145 -0.46 -6.00 6.95
CA TYR A 145 -1.19 -6.39 5.76
C TYR A 145 -1.58 -7.86 5.82
N GLN A 146 -2.67 -8.19 5.13
CA GLN A 146 -3.07 -9.55 4.83
C GLN A 146 -2.97 -9.79 3.32
N LEU A 147 -2.55 -11.00 2.95
CA LEU A 147 -2.48 -11.42 1.55
C LEU A 147 -3.84 -11.94 1.08
N GLY A 148 -4.32 -11.37 -0.02
CA GLY A 148 -5.47 -11.84 -0.79
C GLY A 148 -5.11 -11.99 -2.27
N ASN A 149 -6.09 -12.36 -3.09
CA ASN A 149 -5.97 -12.28 -4.55
C ASN A 149 -6.88 -11.19 -5.09
N LEU A 150 -6.45 -10.57 -6.17
CA LEU A 150 -7.24 -9.59 -6.89
C LEU A 150 -8.52 -10.22 -7.47
N ALA A 151 -9.64 -9.52 -7.30
CA ALA A 151 -10.91 -9.87 -7.89
C ALA A 151 -10.82 -9.88 -9.43
N HIS A 152 -11.68 -10.67 -10.08
CA HIS A 152 -11.80 -10.65 -11.54
C HIS A 152 -12.28 -9.26 -12.01
N GLY A 153 -11.81 -8.84 -13.18
CA GLY A 153 -12.21 -7.57 -13.81
C GLY A 153 -11.04 -6.86 -14.46
N ASP A 154 -11.27 -5.61 -14.82
CA ASP A 154 -10.30 -4.80 -15.57
C ASP A 154 -9.01 -4.53 -14.80
N LEU A 155 -9.10 -4.34 -13.48
CA LEU A 155 -7.92 -4.16 -12.65
C LEU A 155 -7.00 -5.39 -12.69
N ARG A 156 -7.59 -6.59 -12.63
CA ARG A 156 -6.83 -7.84 -12.74
C ARG A 156 -6.24 -8.04 -14.12
N ARG A 157 -7.02 -7.78 -15.17
CA ARG A 157 -6.51 -7.86 -16.56
C ARG A 157 -5.36 -6.87 -16.77
N LEU A 158 -5.46 -5.65 -16.26
CA LEU A 158 -4.42 -4.63 -16.34
C LEU A 158 -3.13 -5.08 -15.64
N VAL A 159 -3.24 -5.56 -14.39
CA VAL A 159 -2.09 -6.03 -13.61
C VAL A 159 -1.44 -7.25 -14.25
N GLU A 160 -2.22 -8.25 -14.66
CA GLU A 160 -1.70 -9.45 -15.34
C GLU A 160 -1.03 -9.10 -16.68
N CYS A 161 -1.63 -8.19 -17.46
CA CYS A 161 -1.06 -7.68 -18.69
C CYS A 161 0.29 -6.98 -18.45
N PHE A 162 0.37 -6.12 -17.43
CA PHE A 162 1.62 -5.48 -17.04
C PHE A 162 2.68 -6.50 -16.64
N CYS A 163 2.33 -7.47 -15.80
CA CYS A 163 3.27 -8.51 -15.36
C CYS A 163 3.78 -9.38 -16.49
N PHE A 164 2.95 -9.67 -17.50
CA PHE A 164 3.36 -10.40 -18.69
C PHE A 164 4.32 -9.57 -19.57
N ARG A 165 4.06 -8.26 -19.69
CA ARG A 165 4.84 -7.34 -20.53
C ARG A 165 6.09 -6.79 -19.86
N HIS A 166 6.17 -6.85 -18.53
CA HIS A 166 7.31 -6.41 -17.73
C HIS A 166 8.02 -7.58 -17.04
N PRO A 167 8.49 -8.63 -17.76
CA PRO A 167 9.04 -9.83 -17.18
C PRO A 167 10.48 -9.62 -16.70
N GLU A 168 10.70 -8.68 -15.77
CA GLU A 168 12.01 -8.20 -15.30
C GLU A 168 12.70 -7.29 -16.33
N ILE A 169 13.45 -6.26 -15.87
CA ILE A 169 14.57 -5.56 -16.55
C ILE A 169 14.64 -4.10 -16.04
N ASN A 170 15.75 -3.78 -15.38
CA ASN A 170 16.29 -2.44 -15.09
C ASN A 170 15.42 -1.48 -14.24
N SER A 171 15.99 -1.01 -13.13
CA SER A 171 15.40 -0.03 -12.19
C SER A 171 15.20 1.39 -12.75
N GLN A 172 15.21 1.56 -14.07
CA GLN A 172 15.15 2.85 -14.76
C GLN A 172 13.81 3.12 -15.48
N VAL A 173 12.87 2.18 -15.47
CA VAL A 173 11.55 2.40 -16.09
C VAL A 173 10.71 3.33 -15.21
N ASP A 174 10.22 4.44 -15.76
CA ASP A 174 9.23 5.27 -15.07
C ASP A 174 7.90 4.52 -14.99
N LEU A 175 7.52 4.10 -13.79
CA LEU A 175 6.27 3.37 -13.52
C LEU A 175 5.09 4.31 -13.18
N THR A 176 5.30 5.63 -13.20
CA THR A 176 4.24 6.62 -12.95
C THR A 176 3.04 6.46 -13.89
N PRO A 177 3.20 6.20 -15.22
CA PRO A 177 2.05 5.99 -16.10
C PRO A 177 1.22 4.78 -15.70
N MET A 178 1.87 3.70 -15.25
CA MET A 178 1.20 2.47 -14.81
C MET A 178 0.43 2.69 -13.51
N GLN A 179 1.04 3.37 -12.52
CA GLN A 179 0.34 3.74 -11.30
C GLN A 179 -0.91 4.59 -11.60
N TYR A 180 -0.81 5.51 -12.56
CA TYR A 180 -1.96 6.31 -12.96
C TYR A 180 -3.05 5.48 -13.67
N ALA A 181 -2.67 4.56 -14.55
CA ALA A 181 -3.62 3.64 -15.19
C ALA A 181 -4.41 2.82 -14.14
N ILE A 182 -3.74 2.34 -13.08
CA ILE A 182 -4.40 1.63 -11.98
C ILE A 182 -5.43 2.53 -11.29
N TRP A 183 -5.07 3.76 -10.93
CA TRP A 183 -6.00 4.68 -10.28
C TRP A 183 -7.18 5.06 -11.17
N ARG A 184 -7.01 5.11 -12.49
CA ARG A 184 -8.12 5.29 -13.44
C ARG A 184 -9.10 4.13 -13.41
N VAL A 185 -8.60 2.90 -13.44
CA VAL A 185 -9.47 1.71 -13.39
C VAL A 185 -10.19 1.59 -12.05
N VAL A 186 -9.50 1.90 -10.96
CA VAL A 186 -10.01 1.69 -9.60
C VAL A 186 -10.96 2.79 -9.14
N ASP A 187 -10.56 4.04 -9.31
CA ASP A 187 -11.21 5.20 -8.69
C ASP A 187 -11.75 6.19 -9.74
N ASN A 188 -11.67 5.85 -11.03
CA ASN A 188 -12.00 6.74 -12.15
C ASN A 188 -11.32 8.11 -12.01
N ILE A 189 -10.04 8.09 -11.59
CA ILE A 189 -9.28 9.32 -11.37
C ILE A 189 -9.12 10.08 -12.67
N THR A 190 -9.54 11.34 -12.67
CA THR A 190 -9.34 12.27 -13.77
C THR A 190 -7.95 12.90 -13.71
N LEU A 191 -7.48 13.41 -14.84
CA LEU A 191 -6.22 14.15 -14.92
C LEU A 191 -6.20 15.34 -13.95
N LYS A 192 -7.32 16.05 -13.79
CA LYS A 192 -7.46 17.14 -12.83
C LYS A 192 -7.26 16.69 -11.39
N GLN A 193 -7.77 15.51 -11.03
CA GLN A 193 -7.59 14.93 -9.69
C GLN A 193 -6.14 14.50 -9.47
N LEU A 194 -5.49 13.92 -10.48
CA LEU A 194 -4.05 13.61 -10.44
C LEU A 194 -3.22 14.88 -10.23
N LEU A 195 -3.49 15.93 -11.00
CA LEU A 195 -2.83 17.22 -10.84
C LEU A 195 -3.03 17.78 -9.43
N THR A 196 -4.26 17.77 -8.94
CA THR A 196 -4.57 18.23 -7.57
C THR A 196 -3.81 17.42 -6.51
N TYR A 197 -3.65 16.11 -6.73
CA TYR A 197 -2.87 15.23 -5.86
C TYR A 197 -1.36 15.57 -5.91
N SER A 198 -0.79 15.69 -7.11
CA SER A 198 0.63 16.02 -7.31
C SER A 198 1.01 17.41 -6.82
N LEU A 199 0.07 18.37 -6.89
CA LEU A 199 0.26 19.74 -6.39
C LEU A 199 0.18 19.84 -4.85
N GLY A 200 -0.14 18.73 -4.16
CA GLY A 200 -0.14 18.52 -2.71
C GLY A 200 -0.06 19.79 -1.83
N ARG A 201 -1.21 20.40 -1.51
CA ARG A 201 -1.39 21.54 -0.56
C ARG A 201 -0.42 22.73 -0.67
N GLY A 202 0.45 22.79 -1.68
CA GLY A 202 1.32 23.93 -1.95
C GLY A 202 0.59 24.98 -2.79
N ASN A 203 1.11 26.20 -2.79
CA ASN A 203 0.79 27.21 -3.81
C ASN A 203 1.96 27.26 -4.80
N PRO A 204 2.04 26.33 -5.77
CA PRO A 204 3.11 26.34 -6.76
C PRO A 204 3.03 27.61 -7.60
N SER A 205 4.19 28.05 -8.08
CA SER A 205 4.29 29.14 -9.04
C SER A 205 3.58 28.78 -10.36
N LEU A 206 3.23 29.80 -11.14
CA LEU A 206 2.59 29.61 -12.46
C LEU A 206 3.42 28.70 -13.38
N THR A 207 4.75 28.85 -13.36
CA THR A 207 5.65 28.02 -14.18
C THR A 207 5.68 26.57 -13.72
N GLU A 208 5.64 26.29 -12.42
CA GLU A 208 5.54 24.93 -11.89
C GLU A 208 4.19 24.29 -12.24
N GLN A 209 3.11 25.07 -12.19
CA GLN A 209 1.79 24.59 -12.62
C GLN A 209 1.78 24.18 -14.09
N GLU A 210 2.31 25.01 -14.99
CA GLU A 210 2.38 24.68 -16.42
C GLU A 210 3.23 23.43 -16.71
N GLN A 211 4.33 23.23 -15.97
CA GLN A 211 5.17 22.04 -16.09
C GLN A 211 4.44 20.79 -15.61
N LEU A 212 3.77 20.86 -14.46
CA LEU A 212 2.99 19.75 -13.91
C LEU A 212 1.81 19.39 -14.81
N GLU A 213 1.14 20.36 -15.42
CA GLU A 213 0.09 20.13 -16.41
C GLU A 213 0.61 19.35 -17.63
N LYS A 214 1.74 19.78 -18.21
CA LYS A 214 2.36 19.08 -19.34
C LYS A 214 2.77 17.66 -18.97
N GLN A 215 3.41 17.49 -17.82
CA GLN A 215 3.81 16.18 -17.32
C GLN A 215 2.59 15.28 -17.11
N ALA A 216 1.54 15.77 -16.45
CA ALA A 216 0.36 14.97 -16.20
C ALA A 216 -0.38 14.61 -17.50
N GLN A 217 -0.44 15.50 -18.49
CA GLN A 217 -0.99 15.20 -19.81
C GLN A 217 -0.22 14.07 -20.50
N GLU A 218 1.12 14.12 -20.45
CA GLU A 218 1.96 13.08 -21.00
C GLU A 218 1.75 11.73 -20.28
N GLN A 219 1.75 11.75 -18.95
CA GLN A 219 1.46 10.58 -18.11
C GLN A 219 0.06 10.01 -18.41
N GLY A 220 -0.92 10.88 -18.67
CA GLY A 220 -2.27 10.47 -19.06
C GLY A 220 -2.32 9.79 -20.42
N ARG A 221 -1.62 10.33 -21.41
CA ARG A 221 -1.50 9.71 -22.74
C ARG A 221 -0.84 8.33 -22.66
N PHE A 222 0.20 8.17 -21.85
CA PHE A 222 0.82 6.86 -21.64
C PHE A 222 -0.10 5.90 -20.90
N ALA A 223 -0.83 6.36 -19.89
CA ALA A 223 -1.85 5.54 -19.23
C ALA A 223 -2.95 5.09 -20.20
N ASP A 224 -3.43 5.96 -21.09
CA ASP A 224 -4.40 5.59 -22.15
C ASP A 224 -3.82 4.51 -23.07
N GLN A 225 -2.56 4.65 -23.47
CA GLN A 225 -1.88 3.63 -24.28
C GLN A 225 -1.81 2.28 -23.55
N ILE A 226 -1.44 2.27 -22.27
CA ILE A 226 -1.38 1.05 -21.45
C ILE A 226 -2.76 0.40 -21.36
N LEU A 227 -3.81 1.17 -21.11
CA LEU A 227 -5.18 0.66 -21.00
C LEU A 227 -5.65 0.06 -22.33
N SER A 228 -5.42 0.75 -23.45
CA SER A 228 -5.71 0.24 -24.80
C SER A 228 -4.95 -1.05 -25.09
N ASP A 229 -3.67 -1.07 -24.79
CA ASP A 229 -2.78 -2.22 -24.98
C ASP A 229 -3.22 -3.46 -24.21
N CYS A 230 -3.76 -3.26 -23.00
CA CYS A 230 -4.28 -4.30 -22.14
C CYS A 230 -5.78 -4.58 -22.37
N GLN A 231 -6.39 -3.97 -23.39
CA GLN A 231 -7.81 -4.13 -23.74
C GLN A 231 -8.73 -3.84 -22.54
N ILE A 232 -8.45 -2.73 -21.87
CA ILE A 232 -9.23 -2.18 -20.76
C ILE A 232 -10.14 -1.08 -21.31
N THR A 233 -11.43 -1.14 -20.97
CA THR A 233 -12.46 -0.19 -21.42
C THR A 233 -12.71 0.91 -20.41
#